data_AF-A0A101IH18-F1
#
_entry.id   AF-A0A101IH18-F1
#
_cell.length_a   1.000
_cell.length_b   1.000
_cell.length_c   1.000
_cell.angle_alpha   90.00
_cell.angle_beta   90.00
_cell.angle_gamma   90.00
#
_symmetry.space_group_name_H-M   'P 1'
#
loop_
_entity.id
_entity.type
_entity.pdbx_description
1 polymer ?
#
loop_
_entity_poly.entity_id
_entity_poly.type
_entity_poly.pdbx_seq_one_letter_code
_entity_poly.pdbx_strand_id
1 'polypeptide(L)'
;MGRKRIYETLFIMSPKIDEEERESIVEKVKSNIEERVGGEIRSVDRWGIRKLAYRVRKGFSDGDYTIILFDAEAENVITLERFYSVTPEIFRWQTFRREDLEKVPPTKKPESSTDEKSVSSDDVSAGDPEGSPEETATNVPGESSVPEETTAETREEDTREREA
;
A
#
# COMPACT_ATOMS: atom_id res chain seq x y z
N MET A 1 2.82 30.48 -14.83
CA MET A 1 3.35 29.59 -13.79
C MET A 1 3.16 30.29 -12.46
N GLY A 2 2.17 29.85 -11.69
CA GLY A 2 1.86 30.42 -10.39
C GLY A 2 2.91 30.05 -9.35
N ARG A 3 2.93 30.81 -8.26
CA ARG A 3 3.86 30.60 -7.16
C ARG A 3 3.47 29.34 -6.38
N LYS A 4 4.41 28.39 -6.22
CA LYS A 4 4.25 27.25 -5.29
C LYS A 4 4.07 27.76 -3.85
N ARG A 5 3.12 27.16 -3.14
CA ARG A 5 2.77 27.44 -1.75
C ARG A 5 2.87 26.15 -0.95
N ILE A 6 3.09 26.28 0.35
CA ILE A 6 3.18 25.12 1.24
C ILE A 6 1.77 24.82 1.76
N TYR A 7 1.34 23.58 1.58
CA TYR A 7 0.10 23.06 2.09
C TYR A 7 0.34 21.89 3.03
N GLU A 8 -0.55 21.77 4.00
CA GLU A 8 -0.65 20.63 4.90
C GLU A 8 -2.04 20.03 4.72
N THR A 9 -2.11 18.75 4.42
CA THR A 9 -3.38 18.01 4.41
C THR A 9 -3.38 17.02 5.55
N LEU A 10 -4.42 17.10 6.37
CA LEU A 10 -4.75 16.09 7.37
C LEU A 10 -5.95 15.31 6.87
N PHE A 11 -5.85 13.99 6.79
CA PHE A 11 -6.98 13.12 6.52
C PHE A 11 -7.09 11.99 7.55
N ILE A 12 -8.32 11.52 7.73
CA ILE A 12 -8.66 10.49 8.70
C ILE A 12 -9.33 9.33 7.97
N MET A 13 -8.72 8.15 8.09
CA MET A 13 -9.20 6.91 7.49
C MET A 13 -9.99 6.07 8.50
N SER A 14 -10.90 5.26 7.96
CA SER A 14 -11.68 4.27 8.72
C SER A 14 -10.74 3.36 9.54
N PRO A 15 -11.01 3.12 10.83
CA PRO A 15 -10.23 2.17 11.62
C PRO A 15 -10.60 0.71 11.34
N LYS A 16 -11.60 0.45 10.47
CA LYS A 16 -12.10 -0.91 10.18
C LYS A 16 -11.36 -1.63 9.06
N ILE A 17 -10.65 -0.89 8.22
CA ILE A 17 -9.79 -1.47 7.18
C ILE A 17 -8.49 -1.95 7.82
N ASP A 18 -7.79 -2.87 7.16
CA ASP A 18 -6.49 -3.35 7.67
C ASP A 18 -5.37 -2.32 7.49
N GLU A 19 -4.18 -2.59 8.03
CA GLU A 19 -3.04 -1.66 7.90
C GLU A 19 -2.50 -1.60 6.47
N GLU A 20 -2.49 -2.72 5.75
CA GLU A 20 -1.97 -2.77 4.38
C GLU A 20 -2.81 -1.90 3.43
N GLU A 21 -4.13 -1.93 3.59
CA GLU A 21 -5.08 -1.10 2.88
C GLU A 21 -4.94 0.38 3.26
N ARG A 22 -4.71 0.69 4.55
CA ARG A 22 -4.40 2.07 4.98
C ARG A 22 -3.13 2.60 4.31
N GLU A 23 -2.05 1.83 4.32
CA GLU A 23 -0.80 2.21 3.66
C GLU A 23 -1.01 2.37 2.14
N SER A 24 -1.77 1.47 1.50
CA SER A 24 -2.14 1.61 0.09
C SER A 24 -2.90 2.92 -0.20
N ILE A 25 -3.81 3.32 0.68
CA ILE A 25 -4.53 4.59 0.55
C ILE A 25 -3.58 5.77 0.71
N VAL A 26 -2.65 5.73 1.67
CA VAL A 26 -1.63 6.78 1.85
C VAL A 26 -0.80 6.93 0.58
N GLU A 27 -0.33 5.83 -0.01
CA GLU A 27 0.42 5.88 -1.27
C GLU A 27 -0.43 6.44 -2.42
N LYS A 28 -1.71 6.06 -2.53
CA LYS A 28 -2.62 6.67 -3.52
C LYS A 28 -2.78 8.18 -3.32
N VAL A 29 -2.85 8.66 -2.07
CA VAL A 29 -2.90 10.09 -1.76
C VAL A 29 -1.60 10.77 -2.20
N LYS A 30 -0.44 10.17 -1.91
CA LYS A 30 0.87 10.69 -2.33
C LYS A 30 0.97 10.79 -3.85
N SER A 31 0.63 9.72 -4.58
CA SER A 31 0.60 9.72 -6.04
C SER A 31 -0.39 10.75 -6.60
N ASN A 32 -1.55 10.94 -5.95
CA ASN A 32 -2.49 11.98 -6.37
C ASN A 32 -1.90 13.40 -6.24
N ILE A 33 -1.17 13.66 -5.15
CA ILE A 33 -0.46 14.94 -4.94
C ILE A 33 0.60 15.14 -6.04
N GLU A 34 1.41 14.14 -6.32
CA GLU A 34 2.50 14.25 -7.31
C GLU A 34 1.97 14.36 -8.75
N GLU A 35 1.04 13.50 -9.15
CA GLU A 35 0.60 13.39 -10.54
C GLU A 35 -0.53 14.35 -10.93
N ARG A 36 -1.49 14.58 -10.02
CA ARG A 36 -2.70 15.37 -10.32
C ARG A 36 -2.59 16.79 -9.82
N VAL A 37 -2.07 16.98 -8.61
CA VAL A 37 -1.84 18.32 -8.06
C VAL A 37 -0.57 18.94 -8.67
N GLY A 38 0.40 18.13 -9.07
CA GLY A 38 1.73 18.58 -9.49
C GLY A 38 2.56 19.08 -8.31
N GLY A 39 2.29 18.52 -7.13
CA GLY A 39 2.93 18.91 -5.87
C GLY A 39 4.18 18.10 -5.55
N GLU A 40 5.01 18.63 -4.66
CA GLU A 40 6.21 17.97 -4.15
C GLU A 40 6.04 17.70 -2.66
N ILE A 41 6.14 16.43 -2.27
CA ILE A 41 5.93 16.02 -0.88
C ILE A 41 7.18 16.36 -0.07
N ARG A 42 6.99 17.05 1.06
CA ARG A 42 8.06 17.41 2.00
C ARG A 42 8.18 16.44 3.15
N SER A 43 7.03 16.05 3.72
CA SER A 43 6.98 15.10 4.84
C SER A 43 5.64 14.38 4.89
N VAL A 44 5.67 13.17 5.43
CA VAL A 44 4.49 12.34 5.70
C VAL A 44 4.58 11.89 7.15
N ASP A 45 3.63 12.32 7.96
CA ASP A 45 3.55 11.99 9.38
C ASP A 45 2.34 11.06 9.62
N ARG A 46 2.62 9.78 9.89
CA ARG A 46 1.62 8.76 10.23
C ARG A 46 1.40 8.76 11.74
N TRP A 47 0.23 9.20 12.19
CA TRP A 47 -0.14 9.22 13.61
C TRP A 47 -0.84 7.94 14.06
N GLY A 48 -1.32 7.13 13.10
CA GLY A 48 -2.03 5.88 13.38
C GLY A 48 -3.41 6.11 13.99
N ILE A 49 -3.97 5.05 14.58
CA ILE A 49 -5.31 5.05 15.14
C ILE A 49 -5.36 5.87 16.43
N ARG A 50 -6.23 6.89 16.46
CA ARG A 50 -6.48 7.73 17.62
C ARG A 50 -7.97 7.87 17.89
N LYS A 51 -8.31 8.00 19.17
CA LYS A 51 -9.70 8.18 19.63
C LYS A 51 -10.23 9.56 19.26
N LEU A 52 -11.41 9.59 18.66
CA LEU A 52 -12.16 10.81 18.35
C LEU A 52 -12.87 11.33 19.61
N ALA A 53 -13.04 12.65 19.71
CA ALA A 53 -13.76 13.26 20.84
C ALA A 53 -15.24 12.84 20.89
N TYR A 54 -15.84 12.56 19.72
CA TYR A 54 -17.22 12.11 19.58
C TYR A 54 -17.34 11.12 18.42
N ARG A 55 -18.40 10.31 18.46
CA ARG A 55 -18.71 9.36 17.39
C ARG A 55 -19.16 10.10 16.14
N VAL A 56 -18.50 9.84 15.01
CA VAL A 56 -18.87 10.45 13.72
C VAL A 56 -20.14 9.82 13.14
N ARG A 57 -20.76 10.46 12.14
CA ARG A 57 -21.98 9.96 11.48
C ARG A 57 -21.83 8.53 10.90
N LYS A 58 -20.63 8.14 10.48
CA LYS A 58 -20.30 6.78 10.03
C LYS A 58 -20.17 5.75 11.17
N GLY A 59 -20.34 6.15 12.43
CA GLY A 59 -20.35 5.26 13.60
C GLY A 59 -18.98 5.03 14.25
N PHE A 60 -17.90 5.60 13.73
CA PHE A 60 -16.55 5.41 14.26
C PHE A 60 -16.30 6.27 15.51
N SER A 61 -15.64 5.68 16.52
CA SER A 61 -15.10 6.37 17.70
C SER A 61 -13.60 6.63 17.60
N ASP A 62 -12.95 6.04 16.62
CA ASP A 62 -11.51 6.06 16.40
C ASP A 62 -11.26 6.29 14.89
N GLY A 63 -10.06 6.70 14.53
CA GLY A 63 -9.67 6.87 13.14
C GLY A 63 -8.16 6.92 12.99
N ASP A 64 -7.65 6.51 11.84
CA ASP A 64 -6.23 6.58 11.52
C ASP A 64 -5.89 7.95 10.94
N TYR A 65 -4.97 8.66 11.59
CA TYR A 65 -4.59 10.03 11.25
C TYR A 65 -3.31 10.04 10.42
N THR A 66 -3.34 10.76 9.30
CA THR A 66 -2.14 11.03 8.49
C THR A 66 -2.09 12.49 8.09
N ILE A 67 -0.91 13.09 8.27
CA ILE A 67 -0.62 14.45 7.82
C ILE A 67 0.42 14.37 6.70
N ILE A 68 0.19 15.11 5.62
CA ILE A 68 1.15 15.26 4.53
C ILE A 68 1.42 16.74 4.33
N LEU A 69 2.69 17.12 4.37
CA LEU A 69 3.17 18.45 4.01
C LEU A 69 3.69 18.42 2.59
N PHE A 70 3.23 19.32 1.73
CA PHE A 70 3.62 19.35 0.32
C PHE A 70 3.61 20.78 -0.24
N ASP A 71 4.42 21.00 -1.27
CA ASP A 71 4.41 22.23 -2.08
C ASP A 71 3.51 22.04 -3.29
N ALA A 72 2.62 22.98 -3.57
CA ALA A 72 1.78 22.94 -4.77
C ALA A 72 1.40 24.33 -5.29
N GLU A 73 0.98 24.40 -6.55
CA GLU A 73 0.29 25.56 -7.11
C GLU A 73 -1.16 25.61 -6.62
N ALA A 74 -1.67 26.81 -6.33
CA ALA A 74 -3.00 26.97 -5.72
C ALA A 74 -4.16 26.44 -6.56
N GLU A 75 -4.02 26.46 -7.89
CA GLU A 75 -5.08 26.07 -8.83
C GLU A 75 -5.43 24.59 -8.73
N ASN A 76 -4.46 23.73 -8.40
CA ASN A 76 -4.63 22.28 -8.46
C ASN A 76 -5.03 21.65 -7.12
N VAL A 77 -5.00 22.38 -6.00
CA VAL A 77 -5.30 21.84 -4.67
C VAL A 77 -6.73 21.28 -4.58
N ILE A 78 -7.67 21.86 -5.33
CA ILE A 78 -9.07 21.39 -5.39
C ILE A 78 -9.20 19.95 -5.92
N THR A 79 -8.24 19.49 -6.72
CA THR A 79 -8.27 18.12 -7.26
C THR A 79 -8.05 17.07 -6.16
N LEU A 80 -7.25 17.40 -5.15
CA LEU A 80 -7.02 16.56 -3.99
C LEU A 80 -8.28 16.42 -3.12
N GLU A 81 -9.03 17.50 -2.93
CA GLU A 81 -10.31 17.45 -2.20
C GLU A 81 -11.34 16.58 -2.91
N ARG A 82 -11.36 16.62 -4.26
CA ARG A 82 -12.21 15.72 -5.05
C ARG A 82 -11.80 14.26 -4.87
N PHE A 83 -10.50 13.97 -4.84
CA PHE A 83 -10.00 12.62 -4.56
C PHE A 83 -10.51 12.13 -3.19
N TYR A 84 -10.35 12.92 -2.13
CA TYR A 84 -10.86 12.55 -0.80
C TYR A 84 -12.37 12.33 -0.77
N SER A 85 -13.14 13.13 -1.51
CA SER A 85 -14.59 12.98 -1.56
C SER A 85 -15.05 11.68 -2.24
N VAL A 86 -14.27 11.12 -3.17
CA VAL A 86 -14.62 9.87 -3.87
C VAL A 86 -14.04 8.62 -3.22
N THR A 87 -13.13 8.77 -2.25
CA THR A 87 -12.52 7.68 -1.48
C THR A 87 -13.30 7.44 -0.19
N PRO A 88 -14.24 6.46 -0.13
CA PRO A 88 -15.14 6.29 1.01
C PRO A 88 -14.45 5.88 2.32
N GLU A 89 -13.24 5.32 2.24
CA GLU A 89 -12.40 4.94 3.38
C GLU A 89 -11.92 6.18 4.15
N ILE A 90 -11.74 7.30 3.45
CA ILE A 90 -11.44 8.61 4.06
C ILE A 90 -12.77 9.26 4.41
N PHE A 91 -12.98 9.54 5.70
CA PHE A 91 -14.26 10.12 6.15
C PHE A 91 -14.16 11.56 6.61
N ARG A 92 -12.94 12.10 6.77
CA ARG A 92 -12.69 13.50 7.09
C ARG A 92 -11.33 13.92 6.56
N TRP A 93 -11.25 15.12 6.02
CA TRP A 93 -10.01 15.74 5.58
C TRP A 93 -10.05 17.24 5.85
N GLN A 94 -8.88 17.86 5.97
CA GLN A 94 -8.71 19.31 6.07
C GLN A 94 -7.39 19.68 5.42
N THR A 95 -7.45 20.59 4.45
CA THR A 95 -6.27 21.12 3.78
C THR A 95 -6.05 22.56 4.24
N PHE A 96 -4.85 22.85 4.74
CA PHE A 96 -4.46 24.17 5.22
C PHE A 96 -3.28 24.69 4.43
N ARG A 97 -3.25 25.99 4.14
CA ARG A 97 -2.04 26.65 3.65
C ARG A 97 -1.15 27.02 4.83
N ARG A 98 0.11 26.60 4.80
CA ARG A 98 1.10 26.86 5.85
C ARG A 98 1.91 28.12 5.55
N GLU A 99 1.30 29.28 5.74
CA GLU A 99 1.97 30.57 5.55
C GLU A 99 3.12 30.82 6.54
N ASP A 100 3.10 30.13 7.69
CA ASP A 100 4.17 30.13 8.68
C ASP A 100 5.46 29.54 8.13
N LEU A 101 5.36 28.44 7.38
CA LEU A 101 6.49 27.77 6.74
C LEU A 101 6.96 28.49 5.46
N GLU A 102 6.14 29.36 4.87
CA GLU A 102 6.51 30.17 3.70
C GLU A 102 7.41 31.36 4.10
N LYS A 103 7.27 31.89 5.32
CA LYS A 103 7.97 33.09 5.80
C LYS A 103 9.32 32.77 6.45
N VAL A 104 9.51 31.55 6.92
CA VAL A 104 10.75 31.09 7.54
C VAL A 104 11.62 30.45 6.45
N PRO A 105 12.85 30.92 6.20
CA PRO A 105 13.75 30.23 5.27
C PRO A 105 13.98 28.80 5.78
N PRO A 106 14.03 27.78 4.91
CA PRO A 106 14.14 26.39 5.33
C PRO A 106 15.49 26.18 6.03
N THR A 107 15.51 26.25 7.34
CA THR A 107 16.63 25.75 8.15
C THR A 107 16.56 24.24 8.06
N LYS A 108 17.35 23.65 7.17
CA LYS A 108 17.58 22.20 7.10
C LYS A 108 17.89 21.71 8.51
N LYS A 109 17.01 20.91 9.11
CA LYS A 109 17.36 20.14 10.31
C LYS A 109 18.43 19.12 9.88
N PRO A 110 19.51 18.95 10.66
CA PRO A 110 20.56 18.01 10.32
C PRO A 110 19.98 16.59 10.37
N GLU A 111 20.08 15.89 9.23
CA GLU A 111 19.81 14.47 9.12
C GLU A 111 20.79 13.74 10.04
N SER A 112 20.25 13.01 11.00
CA SER A 112 21.01 12.23 11.96
C SER A 112 21.46 10.90 11.34
N SER A 113 22.73 10.54 11.63
CA SER A 113 23.36 9.20 11.62
C SER A 113 23.53 8.49 10.25
N THR A 114 24.69 7.98 9.81
CA THR A 114 26.01 7.73 10.43
C THR A 114 27.04 7.46 9.31
N ASP A 115 28.24 8.01 9.48
CA ASP A 115 29.45 7.85 8.65
C ASP A 115 30.12 6.47 8.85
N GLU A 116 30.77 5.97 7.80
CA GLU A 116 31.34 4.64 7.62
C GLU A 116 32.54 4.30 8.55
N LYS A 117 32.72 3.01 8.92
CA LYS A 117 34.07 2.41 8.94
C LYS A 117 34.10 0.87 8.88
N SER A 118 34.51 0.40 7.71
CA SER A 118 35.38 -0.74 7.40
C SER A 118 35.86 -1.66 8.54
N VAL A 119 35.61 -2.96 8.40
CA VAL A 119 36.59 -4.01 8.74
C VAL A 119 36.69 -4.97 7.56
N SER A 120 37.90 -5.07 7.04
CA SER A 120 38.39 -5.93 5.97
C SER A 120 38.20 -7.42 6.26
N SER A 121 37.89 -8.20 5.24
CA SER A 121 38.21 -9.62 5.19
C SER A 121 38.62 -9.98 3.78
N ASP A 122 39.92 -9.80 3.53
CA ASP A 122 40.67 -10.64 2.61
C ASP A 122 40.71 -12.06 3.21
N ASP A 123 40.13 -13.04 2.53
CA ASP A 123 40.62 -14.42 2.63
C ASP A 123 40.49 -15.12 1.27
N VAL A 124 41.65 -15.41 0.72
CA VAL A 124 41.87 -16.07 -0.58
C VAL A 124 42.21 -17.53 -0.32
N SER A 125 41.35 -18.40 -0.86
CA SER A 125 41.72 -19.57 -1.67
C SER A 125 42.45 -20.78 -1.03
N ALA A 126 41.84 -21.93 -1.33
CA ALA A 126 42.44 -23.21 -1.74
C ALA A 126 42.65 -24.32 -0.68
N GLY A 127 42.00 -25.46 -0.94
CA GLY A 127 42.22 -26.72 -0.23
C GLY A 127 41.29 -27.85 -0.70
N ASP A 128 41.46 -28.27 -1.96
CA ASP A 128 41.26 -29.60 -2.58
C ASP A 128 39.97 -30.46 -2.38
N PRO A 129 39.36 -30.97 -3.49
CA PRO A 129 38.35 -32.02 -3.49
C PRO A 129 38.91 -33.40 -3.92
N GLU A 130 38.96 -34.36 -3.00
CA GLU A 130 39.06 -35.81 -3.26
C GLU A 130 38.04 -36.50 -2.33
N GLY A 131 37.22 -37.48 -2.68
CA GLY A 131 37.00 -38.27 -3.88
C GLY A 131 35.78 -39.18 -3.63
N SER A 132 35.11 -39.55 -4.71
CA SER A 132 34.08 -40.60 -4.86
C SER A 132 34.57 -42.00 -4.40
N PRO A 133 33.82 -43.14 -4.48
CA PRO A 133 32.43 -43.38 -4.94
C PRO A 133 31.66 -44.47 -4.11
N GLU A 134 30.49 -44.89 -4.63
CA GLU A 134 29.95 -46.29 -4.57
C GLU A 134 29.38 -46.83 -3.22
N GLU A 135 28.30 -47.59 -3.12
CA GLU A 135 27.36 -48.16 -4.10
C GLU A 135 26.13 -48.80 -3.39
N THR A 136 25.02 -48.84 -4.14
CA THR A 136 24.01 -49.91 -4.33
C THR A 136 23.09 -50.51 -3.25
N ALA A 137 21.90 -50.82 -3.80
CA ALA A 137 20.93 -51.88 -3.51
C ALA A 137 19.75 -51.50 -2.58
N THR A 138 18.61 -51.08 -3.13
CA THR A 138 17.53 -51.87 -3.77
C THR A 138 16.62 -52.56 -2.76
N ASN A 139 15.35 -52.10 -2.68
CA ASN A 139 14.22 -53.02 -2.80
C ASN A 139 12.94 -52.31 -3.31
N VAL A 140 12.32 -52.95 -4.30
CA VAL A 140 11.03 -52.72 -5.00
C VAL A 140 10.37 -54.13 -5.02
N PRO A 141 9.07 -54.45 -5.33
CA PRO A 141 7.85 -53.69 -5.70
C PRO A 141 6.53 -54.15 -4.98
N GLY A 142 5.38 -53.55 -5.37
CA GLY A 142 4.05 -54.18 -5.43
C GLY A 142 3.06 -53.68 -4.35
N GLU A 143 1.80 -53.32 -4.61
CA GLU A 143 0.85 -53.79 -5.61
C GLU A 143 -0.34 -52.80 -5.73
N SER A 144 -0.79 -52.59 -6.97
CA SER A 144 -2.18 -52.44 -7.48
C SER A 144 -3.27 -51.91 -6.52
N SER A 145 -4.12 -50.96 -6.87
CA SER A 145 -5.10 -51.16 -7.96
C SER A 145 -5.96 -49.91 -8.20
N VAL A 146 -6.08 -49.54 -9.47
CA VAL A 146 -7.23 -48.84 -10.09
C VAL A 146 -8.11 -49.93 -10.73
N PRO A 147 -9.44 -49.74 -10.91
CA PRO A 147 -9.98 -49.10 -12.14
C PRO A 147 -11.25 -48.22 -11.86
N GLU A 148 -11.63 -47.22 -12.67
CA GLU A 148 -12.43 -47.28 -13.94
C GLU A 148 -13.62 -48.26 -13.87
N GLU A 149 -14.86 -47.97 -14.25
CA GLU A 149 -15.35 -47.36 -15.51
C GLU A 149 -16.88 -47.06 -15.42
N THR A 150 -17.34 -46.07 -16.23
CA THR A 150 -18.53 -46.05 -17.14
C THR A 150 -19.96 -46.43 -16.64
N THR A 151 -21.04 -45.70 -16.93
CA THR A 151 -21.83 -45.66 -18.19
C THR A 151 -23.00 -44.69 -17.92
N ALA A 152 -23.22 -43.56 -18.60
CA ALA A 152 -23.76 -43.32 -19.94
C ALA A 152 -25.27 -43.64 -20.12
N GLU A 153 -25.91 -42.75 -20.89
CA GLU A 153 -27.26 -42.77 -21.50
C GLU A 153 -28.51 -42.58 -20.62
N THR A 154 -29.62 -42.00 -21.06
CA THR A 154 -30.07 -41.08 -22.14
C THR A 154 -31.60 -41.11 -22.00
N ARG A 155 -32.33 -39.98 -22.08
CA ARG A 155 -33.58 -39.90 -22.85
C ARG A 155 -34.13 -38.47 -22.97
N GLU A 156 -34.39 -38.13 -24.23
CA GLU A 156 -35.09 -36.98 -24.79
C GLU A 156 -36.60 -36.93 -24.47
N GLU A 157 -37.20 -35.87 -25.02
CA GLU A 157 -38.63 -35.60 -25.29
C GLU A 157 -39.42 -34.98 -24.14
N ASP A 158 -40.35 -34.06 -24.35
CA ASP A 158 -40.79 -33.22 -25.47
C ASP A 158 -41.94 -32.41 -24.83
N THR A 159 -42.08 -31.13 -25.16
CA THR A 159 -43.38 -30.44 -25.26
C THR A 159 -43.14 -28.99 -25.68
N ARG A 160 -43.24 -28.78 -26.99
CA ARG A 160 -43.76 -27.54 -27.58
C ARG A 160 -45.23 -27.32 -27.16
N GLU A 161 -45.69 -26.11 -27.45
CA GLU A 161 -47.06 -25.55 -27.40
C GLU A 161 -47.30 -24.63 -26.19
N ARG A 162 -47.78 -23.38 -26.31
CA ARG A 162 -48.36 -22.60 -27.41
C ARG A 162 -48.44 -21.11 -27.00
N GLU A 163 -48.64 -20.28 -28.01
CA GLU A 163 -48.96 -18.84 -28.04
C GLU A 163 -49.73 -18.24 -26.84
N ALA A 164 -49.35 -17.01 -26.46
CA ALA A 164 -50.22 -15.82 -26.39
C ALA A 164 -49.39 -14.55 -26.15
#